data_AF-A0A7X7L3S2-F1
#
_entry.id   AF-A0A7X7L3S2-F1
#
_cell.length_a   1.000
_cell.length_b   1.000
_cell.length_c   1.000
_cell.angle_alpha   90.00
_cell.angle_beta   90.00
_cell.angle_gamma   90.00
#
_symmetry.space_group_name_H-M   'P 1'
#
loop_
_entity.id
_entity.type
_entity.pdbx_description
1 polymer ?
#
loop_
_entity_poly.entity_id
_entity_poly.type
_entity_poly.pdbx_seq_one_letter_code
_entity_poly.pdbx_strand_id
1 'polypeptide(L)'
;MGNLLRRSIGFIGILLTVFLLPVFATAQEGALDARTLPCWWWLVPVFAVLGLVAAYMCYRSVMVAPEGNDRMKEIAGYVREGAYAYLRRQYSVVAIVVVVLCGLLAFMAFVLHVQHPLVPFAFITGAFFSGLAGFIGMKTATS
;
A
#
# COMPACT_ATOMS: atom_id res chain seq x y z
N MET A 1 11.12 -8.71 33.95
CA MET A 1 9.92 -8.60 33.09
C MET A 1 10.15 -8.83 31.58
N GLY A 2 11.39 -8.98 31.08
CA GLY A 2 11.65 -9.14 29.63
C GLY A 2 11.31 -10.52 29.03
N ASN A 3 11.35 -11.60 29.81
CA ASN A 3 11.19 -12.96 29.29
C ASN A 3 9.72 -13.36 29.03
N LEU A 4 8.75 -12.72 29.69
CA LEU A 4 7.31 -12.98 29.50
C LEU A 4 6.78 -12.31 28.22
N LEU A 5 7.20 -11.05 27.96
CA LEU A 5 6.88 -10.34 26.72
C LEU A 5 7.47 -11.02 25.48
N ARG A 6 8.71 -11.53 25.57
CA ARG A 6 9.37 -12.27 24.47
C ARG A 6 8.69 -13.60 24.15
N ARG A 7 8.14 -14.31 25.17
CA ARG A 7 7.38 -15.56 24.97
C ARG A 7 6.00 -15.32 24.36
N SER A 8 5.31 -14.23 24.74
CA SER A 8 4.00 -13.89 24.19
C SER A 8 4.07 -13.51 22.70
N ILE A 9 5.08 -12.72 22.32
CA ILE A 9 5.31 -12.34 20.91
C ILE A 9 5.67 -13.57 20.05
N GLY A 10 6.46 -14.51 20.58
CA GLY A 10 6.76 -15.77 19.91
C GLY A 10 5.54 -16.68 19.73
N PHE A 11 4.68 -16.76 20.74
CA PHE A 11 3.43 -17.55 20.66
C PHE A 11 2.43 -16.94 19.68
N ILE A 12 2.27 -15.61 19.68
CA ILE A 12 1.41 -14.92 18.72
C ILE A 12 1.95 -15.11 17.30
N GLY A 13 3.27 -15.00 17.09
CA GLY A 13 3.89 -15.23 15.78
C GLY A 13 3.67 -16.64 15.25
N ILE A 14 3.78 -17.66 16.10
CA ILE A 14 3.55 -19.07 15.74
C ILE A 14 2.05 -19.34 15.50
N LEU A 15 1.16 -18.75 16.30
CA LEU A 15 -0.28 -18.88 16.10
C LEU A 15 -0.71 -18.25 14.76
N LEU A 16 -0.14 -17.08 14.44
CA LEU A 16 -0.42 -16.35 13.22
C LEU A 16 0.09 -17.11 11.98
N THR A 17 1.28 -17.71 12.05
CA THR A 17 1.83 -18.51 10.94
C THR A 17 1.07 -19.82 10.72
N VAL A 18 0.66 -20.51 11.79
CA VAL A 18 -0.14 -21.76 11.68
C VAL A 18 -1.54 -21.48 11.13
N PHE A 19 -2.13 -20.32 11.44
CA PHE A 19 -3.45 -19.94 10.93
C PHE A 19 -3.42 -19.42 9.48
N LEU A 20 -2.31 -18.79 9.05
CA LEU A 20 -2.15 -18.25 7.69
C LEU A 20 -1.66 -19.27 6.66
N LEU A 21 -0.89 -20.29 7.06
CA LEU A 21 -0.41 -21.34 6.16
C LEU A 21 -1.52 -22.06 5.36
N PRO A 22 -2.63 -22.53 5.98
CA PRO A 22 -3.70 -23.17 5.22
C PRO A 22 -4.45 -22.17 4.31
N VAL A 23 -4.56 -20.90 4.72
CA VAL A 23 -5.18 -19.83 3.91
C VAL A 23 -4.37 -19.54 2.64
N PHE A 24 -3.05 -19.48 2.75
CA PHE A 24 -2.16 -19.25 1.61
C PHE A 24 -2.08 -20.46 0.67
N ALA A 25 -2.08 -21.68 1.23
CA ALA A 25 -2.09 -22.91 0.43
C ALA A 25 -3.36 -23.05 -0.42
N THR A 26 -4.53 -22.67 0.11
CA THR A 26 -5.80 -22.68 -0.65
C THR A 26 -5.96 -21.53 -1.63
N ALA A 27 -5.09 -20.51 -1.59
CA ALA A 27 -5.18 -19.36 -2.49
C ALA A 27 -4.52 -19.60 -3.86
N GLN A 28 -3.63 -20.60 -3.95
CA GLN A 28 -2.83 -20.87 -5.15
C GLN A 28 -3.44 -21.95 -6.05
N GLU A 29 -4.36 -22.79 -5.54
CA GLU A 29 -5.06 -23.80 -6.31
C GLU A 29 -6.57 -23.60 -6.27
N GLY A 30 -7.17 -23.38 -7.44
CA GLY A 30 -8.60 -23.56 -7.62
C GLY A 30 -9.22 -22.50 -8.51
N ALA A 31 -9.64 -22.92 -9.70
CA ALA A 31 -10.65 -22.20 -10.47
C ALA A 31 -11.82 -21.84 -9.54
N LEU A 32 -11.97 -20.54 -9.25
CA LEU A 32 -13.08 -20.05 -8.43
C LEU A 32 -14.34 -20.14 -9.26
N ASP A 33 -15.09 -21.23 -9.11
CA ASP A 33 -16.49 -21.25 -9.47
C ASP A 33 -17.17 -20.12 -8.71
N ALA A 34 -17.66 -19.10 -9.43
CA ALA A 34 -18.33 -17.92 -8.87
C ALA A 34 -19.57 -18.24 -8.00
N ARG A 35 -19.93 -19.53 -7.85
CA ARG A 35 -21.09 -20.03 -7.12
C ARG A 35 -20.80 -20.44 -5.66
N THR A 36 -19.55 -20.61 -5.25
CA THR A 36 -19.18 -20.97 -3.87
C THR A 36 -18.07 -20.06 -3.33
N LEU A 37 -18.35 -18.75 -3.25
CA LEU A 37 -17.48 -17.83 -2.53
C LEU A 37 -17.68 -18.04 -1.02
N PRO A 38 -16.65 -18.49 -0.27
CA PRO A 38 -16.80 -18.68 1.15
C PRO A 38 -16.94 -17.33 1.86
N CYS A 39 -17.74 -17.28 2.93
CA CYS A 39 -18.09 -16.03 3.61
C CYS A 39 -16.89 -15.20 4.12
N TRP A 40 -15.74 -15.84 4.37
CA TRP A 40 -14.51 -15.18 4.82
C TRP A 40 -13.86 -14.28 3.75
N TRP A 41 -14.22 -14.42 2.48
CA TRP A 41 -13.75 -13.54 1.41
C TRP A 41 -14.11 -12.06 1.66
N TRP A 42 -15.25 -11.81 2.32
CA TRP A 42 -15.71 -10.46 2.69
C TRP A 42 -14.82 -9.75 3.72
N LEU A 43 -13.94 -10.47 4.42
CA LEU A 43 -12.99 -9.84 5.36
C LEU A 43 -12.04 -8.89 4.63
N VAL A 44 -11.61 -9.21 3.41
CA VAL A 44 -10.63 -8.42 2.65
C VAL A 44 -11.11 -6.98 2.39
N PRO A 45 -12.27 -6.75 1.74
CA PRO A 45 -12.75 -5.39 1.53
C PRO A 45 -13.10 -4.67 2.85
N VAL A 46 -13.56 -5.38 3.87
CA VAL A 46 -13.85 -4.80 5.19
C VAL A 46 -12.57 -4.23 5.82
N PHE A 47 -11.47 -5.00 5.83
CA PHE A 47 -10.19 -4.50 6.35
C PHE A 47 -9.60 -3.37 5.49
N ALA A 48 -9.80 -3.39 4.17
CA ALA A 48 -9.39 -2.28 3.30
C ALA A 48 -10.10 -0.97 3.67
N VAL A 49 -11.42 -1.02 3.91
CA VAL A 49 -12.21 0.15 4.35
C VAL A 49 -11.79 0.60 5.74
N LEU A 50 -11.62 -0.31 6.70
CA LEU A 50 -11.16 0.02 8.04
C LEU A 50 -9.77 0.69 8.03
N GLY A 51 -8.87 0.22 7.17
CA GLY A 51 -7.56 0.84 6.96
C GLY A 51 -7.66 2.28 6.46
N LEU A 52 -8.55 2.54 5.51
CA LEU A 52 -8.78 3.90 4.98
C LEU A 52 -9.38 4.84 6.04
N VAL A 53 -10.30 4.32 6.86
CA VAL A 53 -10.88 5.07 7.99
C VAL A 53 -9.80 5.42 9.02
N ALA A 54 -8.96 4.46 9.39
CA ALA A 54 -7.86 4.69 10.32
C ALA A 54 -6.85 5.72 9.78
N ALA A 55 -6.50 5.64 8.49
CA ALA A 55 -5.66 6.63 7.83
C ALA A 55 -6.28 8.04 7.87
N TYR A 56 -7.58 8.15 7.62
CA TYR A 56 -8.31 9.42 7.70
C TYR A 56 -8.34 10.01 9.13
N MET A 57 -8.56 9.16 10.14
CA MET A 57 -8.50 9.58 11.54
C MET A 57 -7.11 10.10 11.93
N CYS A 58 -6.05 9.42 11.50
CA CYS A 58 -4.67 9.86 11.72
C CYS A 58 -4.40 11.19 11.02
N TYR A 59 -4.75 11.31 9.74
CA TYR A 59 -4.64 12.56 8.98
C TYR A 59 -5.30 13.73 9.72
N ARG A 60 -6.56 13.55 10.14
CA ARG A 60 -7.30 14.59 10.86
C ARG A 60 -6.66 14.94 12.21
N SER A 61 -6.12 13.95 12.93
CA SER A 61 -5.46 14.21 14.21
C SER A 61 -4.20 15.08 14.07
N VAL A 62 -3.46 14.92 12.96
CA VAL A 62 -2.27 15.73 12.67
C VAL A 62 -2.66 17.15 12.26
N MET A 63 -3.65 17.29 11.38
CA MET A 63 -4.07 18.61 10.85
C MET A 63 -4.72 19.55 11.89
N VAL A 64 -5.20 19.02 13.00
CA VAL A 64 -5.78 19.84 14.09
C VAL A 64 -4.70 20.35 15.05
N ALA A 65 -3.47 19.82 14.96
CA ALA A 65 -2.38 20.26 15.83
C ALA A 65 -1.92 21.70 15.47
N PRO A 66 -1.60 22.55 16.46
CA PRO A 66 -1.14 23.90 16.20
C PRO A 66 0.26 23.90 15.58
N GLU A 67 0.44 24.68 14.51
CA GLU A 67 1.68 24.82 13.73
C GLU A 67 2.86 25.48 14.49
N GLY A 68 2.65 25.93 15.73
CA GLY A 68 3.67 26.54 16.56
C GLY A 68 3.88 28.04 16.29
N ASN A 69 5.12 28.50 16.43
CA ASN A 69 5.49 29.92 16.28
C ASN A 69 5.75 30.33 14.82
N ASP A 70 5.82 31.64 14.55
CA ASP A 70 5.99 32.16 13.17
C ASP A 70 7.29 31.68 12.49
N ARG A 71 8.37 31.51 13.25
CA ARG A 71 9.64 30.95 12.74
C ARG A 71 9.52 29.48 12.37
N MET A 72 8.74 28.69 13.10
CA MET A 72 8.47 27.29 12.80
C MET A 72 7.68 27.16 11.50
N LYS A 73 6.69 28.03 11.27
CA LYS A 73 5.91 28.09 10.02
C LYS A 73 6.78 28.45 8.82
N GLU A 74 7.67 29.44 8.99
CA GLU A 74 8.64 29.85 7.96
C GLU A 74 9.55 28.68 7.54
N ILE A 75 10.14 27.97 8.52
CA ILE A 75 11.00 26.81 8.27
C ILE A 75 10.21 25.65 7.63
N ALA A 76 9.02 25.35 8.14
CA ALA A 76 8.15 24.32 7.58
C ALA A 76 7.78 24.60 6.11
N GLY A 77 7.62 25.87 5.75
CA GLY A 77 7.44 26.32 4.37
C GLY A 77 8.58 25.89 3.45
N TYR A 78 9.83 26.14 3.84
CA TYR A 78 11.00 25.74 3.07
C TYR A 78 11.14 24.21 2.96
N VAL A 79 10.84 23.47 4.05
CA VAL A 79 10.84 22.00 4.03
C VAL A 79 9.79 21.47 3.05
N ARG A 80 8.58 22.03 3.08
CA ARG A 80 7.49 21.65 2.17
C ARG A 80 7.87 21.92 0.72
N GLU A 81 8.46 23.06 0.41
CA GLU A 81 8.91 23.39 -0.95
C GLU A 81 9.97 22.38 -1.44
N GLY A 82 10.97 22.08 -0.61
CA GLY A 82 11.99 21.07 -0.93
C GLY A 82 11.40 19.67 -1.13
N ALA A 83 10.46 19.26 -0.27
CA ALA A 83 9.77 17.99 -0.40
C ALA A 83 8.99 17.87 -1.71
N TYR A 84 8.28 18.93 -2.14
CA TYR A 84 7.60 18.94 -3.44
C TYR A 84 8.56 18.84 -4.63
N ALA A 85 9.71 19.52 -4.57
CA ALA A 85 10.73 19.44 -5.60
C ALA A 85 11.29 18.01 -5.73
N TYR A 86 11.60 17.37 -4.61
CA TYR A 86 12.03 15.97 -4.55
C TYR A 86 10.96 15.03 -5.14
N LEU A 87 9.72 15.18 -4.70
CA LEU A 87 8.57 14.38 -5.15
C LEU A 87 8.41 14.42 -6.66
N ARG A 88 8.44 15.62 -7.23
CA ARG A 88 8.27 15.81 -8.67
C ARG A 88 9.37 15.07 -9.43
N ARG A 89 10.63 15.16 -8.95
CA ARG A 89 11.75 14.48 -9.61
C ARG A 89 11.65 12.97 -9.49
N GLN A 90 11.34 12.45 -8.31
CA GLN A 90 11.17 11.02 -8.04
C GLN A 90 10.03 10.44 -8.88
N TYR A 91 8.85 11.07 -8.85
CA TYR A 91 7.68 10.59 -9.60
C TYR A 91 7.92 10.60 -11.10
N SER A 92 8.68 11.57 -11.61
CA SER A 92 9.07 11.59 -13.02
C SER A 92 9.92 10.39 -13.41
N VAL A 93 10.88 9.98 -12.56
CA VAL A 93 11.70 8.78 -12.82
C VAL A 93 10.86 7.51 -12.69
N VAL A 94 10.08 7.40 -11.63
CA VAL A 94 9.24 6.23 -11.36
C VAL A 94 8.20 6.03 -12.47
N ALA A 95 7.61 7.11 -13.00
CA ALA A 95 6.67 7.04 -14.11
C ALA A 95 7.30 6.39 -15.35
N ILE A 96 8.55 6.72 -15.68
CA ILE A 96 9.27 6.09 -16.80
C ILE A 96 9.44 4.60 -16.55
N VAL A 97 9.84 4.19 -15.34
CA VAL A 97 10.02 2.77 -14.98
C VAL A 97 8.69 2.01 -15.08
N VAL A 98 7.59 2.60 -14.58
CA VAL A 98 6.26 2.00 -14.65
C VAL A 98 5.81 1.80 -16.10
N VAL A 99 6.05 2.79 -16.98
CA VAL A 99 5.70 2.67 -18.40
C VAL A 99 6.50 1.56 -19.09
N VAL A 100 7.82 1.50 -18.84
CA VAL A 100 8.69 0.46 -19.42
C VAL A 100 8.28 -0.94 -18.94
N LEU A 101 8.06 -1.11 -17.63
CA LEU A 101 7.62 -2.39 -17.08
C LEU A 101 6.23 -2.78 -17.57
N CYS A 102 5.30 -1.84 -17.67
CA CYS A 102 3.98 -2.11 -18.21
C CYS A 102 4.05 -2.56 -19.68
N GLY A 103 4.90 -1.92 -20.49
CA GLY A 103 5.15 -2.33 -21.88
C GLY A 103 5.73 -3.73 -21.98
N LEU A 104 6.71 -4.06 -21.12
CA LEU A 104 7.31 -5.40 -21.05
C LEU A 104 6.28 -6.46 -20.66
N LEU A 105 5.48 -6.19 -19.62
CA LEU A 105 4.43 -7.11 -19.17
C LEU A 105 3.33 -7.28 -20.23
N ALA A 106 2.96 -6.20 -20.93
CA ALA A 106 2.01 -6.27 -22.04
C ALA A 106 2.57 -7.10 -23.20
N PHE A 107 3.85 -6.92 -23.55
CA PHE A 107 4.50 -7.72 -24.57
C PHE A 107 4.53 -9.22 -24.22
N MET A 108 4.87 -9.56 -22.97
CA MET A 108 4.83 -10.95 -22.48
C MET A 108 3.42 -11.55 -22.48
N ALA A 109 2.40 -10.75 -22.17
CA ALA A 109 1.02 -11.20 -22.12
C ALA A 109 0.40 -11.40 -23.51
N PHE A 110 0.58 -10.44 -24.43
CA PHE A 110 -0.10 -10.43 -25.73
C PHE A 110 0.71 -11.07 -26.86
N VAL A 111 2.04 -11.00 -26.83
CA VAL A 111 2.89 -11.53 -27.92
C VAL A 111 3.37 -12.94 -27.60
N LEU A 112 3.98 -13.11 -26.42
CA LEU A 112 4.57 -14.39 -26.03
C LEU A 112 3.55 -15.37 -25.43
N HIS A 113 2.34 -14.92 -25.08
CA HIS A 113 1.29 -15.70 -24.42
C HIS A 113 1.77 -16.46 -23.16
N VAL A 114 2.84 -15.98 -22.52
CA VAL A 114 3.40 -16.58 -21.29
C VAL A 114 2.63 -16.11 -20.04
N GLN A 115 1.93 -14.97 -20.14
CA GLN A 115 1.28 -14.30 -19.01
C GLN A 115 -0.22 -14.06 -19.28
N HIS A 116 -1.04 -14.08 -18.21
CA HIS A 116 -2.45 -13.72 -18.30
C HIS A 116 -2.65 -12.26 -18.75
N PRO A 117 -3.58 -11.97 -19.69
CA PRO A 117 -3.84 -10.61 -20.20
C PRO A 117 -4.21 -9.56 -19.14
N LEU A 118 -4.69 -9.98 -17.96
CA LEU A 118 -5.03 -9.08 -16.86
C LEU A 118 -3.81 -8.53 -16.09
N VAL A 119 -2.63 -9.14 -16.23
CA VAL A 119 -1.45 -8.76 -15.43
C VAL A 119 -1.01 -7.31 -15.68
N PRO A 120 -0.91 -6.81 -16.93
CA PRO A 120 -0.58 -5.40 -17.18
C PRO A 120 -1.61 -4.43 -16.59
N PHE A 121 -2.90 -4.78 -16.62
CA PHE A 121 -3.97 -3.96 -16.04
C PHE A 121 -3.91 -3.92 -14.51
N ALA A 122 -3.67 -5.06 -13.87
CA ALA A 122 -3.47 -5.15 -12.43
C ALA A 122 -2.23 -4.35 -11.99
N PHE A 123 -1.15 -4.42 -12.78
CA PHE A 123 0.08 -3.67 -12.51
C PHE A 123 -0.12 -2.15 -12.58
N ILE A 124 -0.76 -1.62 -13.63
CA ILE A 124 -1.05 -0.18 -13.73
C ILE A 124 -1.92 0.28 -12.56
N THR A 125 -2.95 -0.49 -12.22
CA THR A 125 -3.87 -0.14 -11.14
C THR A 125 -3.14 -0.10 -9.80
N GLY A 126 -2.30 -1.10 -9.50
CA GLY A 126 -1.46 -1.12 -8.30
C GLY A 126 -0.44 0.02 -8.26
N ALA A 127 0.23 0.29 -9.39
CA ALA A 127 1.21 1.38 -9.49
C ALA A 127 0.55 2.75 -9.26
N PHE A 128 -0.66 2.96 -9.78
CA PHE A 128 -1.43 4.18 -9.58
C PHE A 128 -1.79 4.40 -8.11
N PHE A 129 -2.39 3.40 -7.45
CA PHE A 129 -2.76 3.53 -6.03
C PHE A 129 -1.54 3.65 -5.11
N SER A 130 -0.43 2.98 -5.43
CA SER A 130 0.84 3.12 -4.71
C SER A 130 1.39 4.55 -4.80
N GLY A 131 1.44 5.11 -6.01
CA GLY A 131 1.81 6.51 -6.22
C GLY A 131 0.87 7.48 -5.52
N LEU A 132 -0.45 7.23 -5.56
CA LEU A 132 -1.40 8.09 -4.88
C LEU A 132 -1.19 8.10 -3.35
N ALA A 133 -0.98 6.92 -2.76
CA ALA A 133 -0.72 6.77 -1.33
C ALA A 133 0.58 7.48 -0.90
N GLY A 134 1.65 7.34 -1.69
CA GLY A 134 2.92 8.02 -1.43
C GLY A 134 2.79 9.55 -1.49
N PHE A 135 2.08 10.08 -2.47
CA PHE A 135 1.85 11.52 -2.62
C PHE A 135 1.07 12.10 -1.44
N ILE A 136 -0.02 11.44 -1.05
CA ILE A 136 -0.87 11.89 0.08
C ILE A 136 -0.10 11.82 1.39
N GLY A 137 0.68 10.76 1.61
CA GLY A 137 1.50 10.61 2.82
C GLY A 137 2.53 11.73 2.98
N MET A 138 3.29 12.02 1.93
CA MET A 138 4.30 13.10 1.96
C MET A 138 3.68 14.50 2.10
N LYS A 139 2.52 14.75 1.45
CA LYS A 139 1.79 16.00 1.65
C LYS A 139 1.38 16.16 3.12
N THR A 140 0.85 15.10 3.74
CA THR A 140 0.41 15.11 5.15
C THR A 140 1.57 15.35 6.12
N ALA A 141 2.76 14.82 5.80
CA ALA A 141 3.95 15.00 6.64
C ALA A 141 4.56 16.40 6.59
N THR A 142 4.19 17.21 5.58
CA THR A 142 4.78 18.54 5.33
C THR A 142 3.76 19.68 5.43
N SER A 143 2.49 19.35 5.65
CA SER A 143 1.39 20.26 5.91
C SER A 143 1.26 20.61 7.39
#